data_AF-A0A660ZMM1-F1
#
_entry.id   AF-A0A660ZMM1-F1
#
_cell.length_a   1.000
_cell.length_b   1.000
_cell.length_c   1.000
_cell.angle_alpha   90.00
_cell.angle_beta   90.00
_cell.angle_gamma   90.00
#
_symmetry.space_group_name_H-M   'P 1'
#
loop_
_entity.id
_entity.type
_entity.pdbx_description
1 polymer ?
#
loop_
_entity_poly.entity_id
_entity_poly.type
_entity_poly.pdbx_seq_one_letter_code
_entity_poly.pdbx_strand_id
1 'polypeptide(L)'
;MRQLRTKIIIVLIVIGISLYFLYPTVKLATMSPAEREKMATEEPTKYDKLLKKSIKLGLDLKGGMHLVLEVDDSRLKSSEKKDVLDRALEVVRNRVDQFGVSEPVIQKEGTKRLIVQLPGLQDAERAKRLIGETAMLEWCLVRKQSEVAQVLRKLDEAFKQQAADSLVEVKQGKAATASAD
;
A
#
# COMPACT_ATOMS: atom_id res chain seq x y z
N MET A 1 17.76 -61.01 -3.44
CA MET A 1 16.39 -60.56 -3.81
C MET A 1 15.62 -59.83 -2.69
N ARG A 2 15.78 -60.15 -1.39
CA ARG A 2 15.03 -59.52 -0.27
C ARG A 2 15.23 -58.00 -0.14
N GLN A 3 16.46 -57.53 -0.38
CA GLN A 3 16.83 -56.11 -0.36
C GLN A 3 16.20 -55.27 -1.49
N LEU A 4 15.86 -55.91 -2.63
CA LEU A 4 15.24 -55.19 -3.75
C LEU A 4 13.73 -55.00 -3.50
N ARG A 5 13.08 -56.01 -2.92
CA ARG A 5 11.66 -55.96 -2.55
C ARG A 5 11.38 -54.91 -1.47
N THR A 6 12.22 -54.82 -0.44
CA THR A 6 12.08 -53.78 0.60
C THR A 6 12.26 -52.37 0.05
N LYS A 7 13.22 -52.15 -0.85
CA LYS A 7 13.40 -50.87 -1.55
C LYS A 7 12.18 -50.51 -2.40
N ILE A 8 11.62 -51.46 -3.14
CA ILE A 8 10.40 -51.24 -3.95
C ILE A 8 9.20 -50.88 -3.06
N ILE A 9 9.03 -51.57 -1.92
CA ILE A 9 7.96 -51.26 -0.96
C ILE A 9 8.12 -49.84 -0.40
N ILE A 10 9.34 -49.44 -0.03
CA ILE A 10 9.61 -48.06 0.45
C ILE A 10 9.28 -47.03 -0.63
N VAL A 11 9.70 -47.27 -1.88
CA VAL A 11 9.42 -46.37 -3.00
C VAL A 11 7.91 -46.24 -3.24
N LEU A 12 7.15 -47.35 -3.22
CA LEU A 12 5.69 -47.31 -3.37
C LEU A 12 4.99 -46.58 -2.23
N ILE A 13 5.47 -46.73 -0.98
CA ILE A 13 4.95 -45.97 0.16
C ILE A 13 5.22 -44.47 -0.03
N VAL A 14 6.43 -44.09 -0.43
CA VAL A 14 6.79 -42.68 -0.67
C VAL A 14 5.96 -42.09 -1.81
N ILE A 15 5.73 -42.84 -2.89
CA ILE A 15 4.87 -42.41 -4.00
C ILE A 15 3.42 -42.26 -3.54
N GLY A 16 2.89 -43.21 -2.77
CA GLY A 16 1.53 -43.14 -2.24
C GLY A 16 1.32 -41.94 -1.31
N ILE A 17 2.29 -41.67 -0.42
CA ILE A 17 2.29 -40.47 0.44
C ILE A 17 2.36 -39.20 -0.43
N SER A 18 3.23 -39.18 -1.44
CA SER A 18 3.36 -38.03 -2.34
C SER A 18 2.06 -37.73 -3.08
N LEU A 19 1.39 -38.75 -3.62
CA LEU A 19 0.09 -38.61 -4.30
C LEU A 19 -1.01 -38.15 -3.32
N TYR A 20 -1.01 -38.63 -2.08
CA TYR A 20 -1.95 -38.17 -1.04
C TYR A 20 -1.79 -36.68 -0.72
N PHE A 21 -0.55 -36.20 -0.61
CA PHE A 21 -0.28 -34.76 -0.40
C PHE A 21 -0.61 -33.91 -1.64
N LEU A 22 -0.54 -34.48 -2.83
CA LEU A 22 -0.82 -33.77 -4.09
C LEU A 22 -2.32 -33.70 -4.43
N TYR A 23 -3.12 -34.66 -3.97
CA TYR A 23 -4.58 -34.73 -4.18
C TYR A 23 -5.34 -33.41 -3.93
N PRO A 24 -5.15 -32.68 -2.82
CA PRO A 24 -5.88 -31.43 -2.58
C PRO A 24 -5.58 -30.35 -3.62
N THR A 25 -4.34 -30.28 -4.11
CA THR A 25 -3.94 -29.30 -5.14
C THR A 25 -4.60 -29.61 -6.47
N VAL A 26 -4.63 -30.88 -6.89
CA VAL A 26 -5.28 -31.29 -8.13
C VAL A 26 -6.78 -31.01 -8.06
N LYS A 27 -7.43 -31.37 -6.94
CA LYS A 27 -8.85 -31.12 -6.73
C LYS A 27 -9.19 -29.63 -6.82
N LEU A 28 -8.37 -28.76 -6.21
CA LEU A 28 -8.57 -27.32 -6.29
C LEU A 28 -8.34 -26.79 -7.71
N ALA A 29 -7.30 -27.26 -8.41
CA ALA A 29 -6.96 -26.83 -9.77
C ALA A 29 -8.01 -27.23 -10.81
N THR A 30 -8.63 -28.41 -10.67
CA THR A 30 -9.67 -28.91 -11.59
C THR A 30 -11.06 -28.36 -11.32
N MET A 31 -11.31 -27.74 -10.15
CA MET A 31 -12.60 -27.11 -9.83
C MET A 31 -12.83 -25.86 -10.66
N SER A 32 -14.01 -25.76 -11.29
CA SER A 32 -14.43 -24.57 -12.02
C SER A 32 -14.69 -23.39 -11.08
N PRO A 33 -14.62 -22.12 -11.55
CA PRO A 33 -14.85 -20.93 -10.73
C PRO A 33 -16.20 -20.95 -9.98
N ALA A 34 -17.25 -21.49 -10.61
CA ALA A 34 -18.60 -21.58 -10.05
C ALA A 34 -18.73 -22.63 -8.93
N GLU A 35 -17.96 -23.72 -8.99
CA GLU A 35 -17.93 -24.76 -7.94
C GLU A 35 -17.14 -24.29 -6.71
N ARG A 36 -16.13 -23.43 -6.91
CA ARG A 36 -15.36 -22.80 -5.83
C ARG A 36 -16.23 -21.82 -5.04
N GLU A 37 -17.07 -21.04 -5.72
CA GLU A 37 -18.05 -20.17 -5.05
C GLU A 37 -19.08 -20.97 -4.26
N LYS A 38 -19.67 -22.01 -4.83
CA LYS A 38 -20.62 -22.89 -4.11
C LYS A 38 -19.99 -23.53 -2.88
N MET A 39 -18.75 -24.01 -2.99
CA MET A 39 -18.02 -24.61 -1.87
C MET A 39 -17.64 -23.58 -0.79
N ALA A 40 -17.36 -22.33 -1.18
CA ALA A 40 -17.12 -21.24 -0.23
C ALA A 40 -18.39 -20.85 0.54
N THR A 41 -19.57 -20.96 -0.08
CA THR A 41 -20.87 -20.65 0.55
C THR A 41 -21.43 -21.82 1.37
N GLU A 42 -21.32 -23.07 0.90
CA GLU A 42 -21.95 -24.24 1.52
C GLU A 42 -21.08 -24.91 2.61
N GLU A 43 -19.75 -24.97 2.44
CA GLU A 43 -18.83 -25.61 3.39
C GLU A 43 -17.54 -24.77 3.60
N PRO A 44 -17.63 -23.59 4.24
CA PRO A 44 -16.50 -22.65 4.36
C PRO A 44 -15.26 -23.26 5.04
N THR A 45 -15.45 -24.15 6.02
CA THR A 45 -14.34 -24.77 6.76
C THR A 45 -13.54 -25.81 5.96
N LYS A 46 -14.17 -26.45 4.96
CA LYS A 46 -13.51 -27.39 4.05
C LYS A 46 -12.78 -26.64 2.94
N TYR A 47 -13.39 -25.58 2.42
CA TYR A 47 -12.77 -24.71 1.43
C TYR A 47 -11.49 -24.07 1.98
N ASP A 48 -11.52 -23.55 3.20
CA ASP A 48 -10.34 -22.98 3.86
C ASP A 48 -9.23 -24.02 4.10
N LYS A 49 -9.59 -25.24 4.51
CA LYS A 49 -8.63 -26.36 4.63
C LYS A 49 -8.00 -26.75 3.30
N LEU A 50 -8.72 -26.64 2.18
CA LEU A 50 -8.19 -26.90 0.85
C LEU A 50 -7.23 -25.80 0.41
N LEU A 51 -7.60 -24.52 0.62
CA LEU A 51 -6.72 -23.39 0.35
C LEU A 51 -5.40 -23.51 1.13
N LYS A 52 -5.49 -23.82 2.43
CA LYS A 52 -4.32 -23.98 3.30
C LYS A 52 -3.43 -25.18 2.95
N LYS A 53 -4.00 -26.26 2.40
CA LYS A 53 -3.26 -27.48 1.99
C LYS A 53 -2.80 -27.47 0.53
N SER A 54 -3.32 -26.54 -0.29
CA SER A 54 -2.93 -26.39 -1.68
C SER A 54 -1.58 -25.70 -1.84
N ILE A 55 -0.93 -25.90 -3.00
CA ILE A 55 0.32 -25.21 -3.33
C ILE A 55 0.08 -23.70 -3.39
N LYS A 56 0.87 -22.95 -2.65
CA LYS A 56 0.88 -21.49 -2.69
C LYS A 56 1.48 -21.03 -4.02
N LEU A 57 0.64 -20.50 -4.88
CA LEU A 57 1.07 -19.88 -6.13
C LEU A 57 1.76 -18.55 -5.80
N GLY A 58 2.95 -18.34 -6.38
CA GLY A 58 3.68 -17.08 -6.28
C GLY A 58 3.04 -15.98 -7.13
N LEU A 59 3.62 -14.77 -7.05
CA LEU A 59 3.17 -13.58 -7.80
C LEU A 59 3.03 -13.83 -9.30
N ASP A 60 3.97 -14.57 -9.89
CA ASP A 60 4.00 -14.86 -11.33
C ASP A 60 2.81 -15.73 -11.78
N LEU A 61 2.34 -16.63 -10.91
CA LEU A 61 1.26 -17.57 -11.21
C LEU A 61 -0.12 -17.09 -10.74
N LYS A 62 -0.18 -16.30 -9.67
CA LYS A 62 -1.43 -15.72 -9.12
C LYS A 62 -1.72 -14.30 -9.64
N GLY A 63 -0.73 -13.65 -10.24
CA GLY A 63 -0.76 -12.20 -10.47
C GLY A 63 -0.66 -11.42 -9.16
N GLY A 64 -0.54 -10.10 -9.27
CA GLY A 64 -0.47 -9.17 -8.14
C GLY A 64 0.50 -8.02 -8.39
N MET A 65 1.14 -7.52 -7.32
CA MET A 65 2.05 -6.39 -7.38
C MET A 65 3.42 -6.68 -6.75
N HIS A 66 4.49 -6.22 -7.41
CA HIS A 66 5.85 -6.16 -6.87
C HIS A 66 6.30 -4.70 -6.80
N LEU A 67 6.68 -4.23 -5.62
CA LEU A 67 7.17 -2.88 -5.38
C LEU A 67 8.58 -2.94 -4.79
N VAL A 68 9.45 -2.08 -5.30
CA VAL A 68 10.75 -1.79 -4.70
C VAL A 68 10.69 -0.36 -4.19
N LEU A 69 10.76 -0.21 -2.88
CA LEU A 69 10.78 1.09 -2.20
C LEU A 69 12.21 1.38 -1.77
N GLU A 70 12.67 2.62 -1.95
CA GLU A 70 13.98 3.07 -1.50
C GLU A 70 13.80 4.21 -0.50
N VAL A 71 14.54 4.17 0.60
CA VAL A 71 14.54 5.22 1.62
C VAL A 71 15.36 6.42 1.13
N ASP A 72 14.77 7.62 1.17
CA ASP A 72 15.52 8.85 0.92
C ASP A 72 16.46 9.15 2.09
N ASP A 73 17.75 8.95 1.83
CA ASP A 73 18.84 9.08 2.78
C ASP A 73 19.43 10.48 2.87
N SER A 74 18.99 11.43 2.04
CA SER A 74 19.64 12.74 1.86
C SER A 74 19.76 13.56 3.15
N ARG A 75 18.85 13.34 4.11
CA ARG A 75 18.77 14.07 5.39
C ARG A 75 19.06 13.21 6.62
N LEU A 76 19.44 11.94 6.44
CA LEU A 76 19.56 10.96 7.54
C LEU A 76 21.01 10.73 7.97
N LYS A 77 21.25 10.66 9.28
CA LYS A 77 22.55 10.22 9.83
C LYS A 77 22.68 8.71 9.70
N SER A 78 23.91 8.20 9.55
CA SER A 78 24.19 6.76 9.37
C SER A 78 23.60 5.86 10.47
N SER A 79 23.49 6.37 11.70
CA SER A 79 22.87 5.66 12.83
C SER A 79 21.35 5.53 12.70
N GLU A 80 20.68 6.48 12.04
CA GLU A 80 19.22 6.54 11.93
C GLU A 80 18.69 5.71 10.76
N LYS A 81 19.55 5.35 9.79
CA LYS A 81 19.15 4.63 8.57
C LYS A 81 18.51 3.26 8.84
N LYS A 82 19.07 2.51 9.80
CA LYS A 82 18.52 1.19 10.17
C LYS A 82 17.16 1.35 10.84
N ASP A 83 17.05 2.28 11.78
CA ASP A 83 15.80 2.57 12.50
C ASP A 83 14.69 3.05 11.55
N VAL A 84 15.03 3.89 10.57
CA VAL A 84 14.07 4.37 9.56
C VAL A 84 13.59 3.22 8.69
N LEU A 85 14.48 2.33 8.25
CA LEU A 85 14.10 1.18 7.43
C LEU A 85 13.18 0.21 8.20
N ASP A 86 13.46 -0.03 9.48
CA ASP A 86 12.63 -0.89 10.33
C ASP A 86 11.25 -0.27 10.58
N ARG A 87 11.17 1.03 10.84
CA ARG A 87 9.91 1.77 10.94
C ARG A 87 9.12 1.74 9.63
N ALA A 88 9.80 1.95 8.49
CA ALA A 88 9.17 1.89 7.18
C ALA A 88 8.58 0.50 6.91
N LEU A 89 9.29 -0.57 7.27
CA LEU A 89 8.79 -1.94 7.17
C LEU A 89 7.50 -2.13 7.97
N GLU A 90 7.46 -1.66 9.22
CA GLU A 90 6.29 -1.77 10.09
C GLU A 90 5.09 -0.98 9.55
N VAL A 91 5.32 0.25 9.09
CA VAL A 91 4.28 1.08 8.47
C VAL A 91 3.71 0.42 7.21
N VAL A 92 4.58 -0.08 6.32
CA VAL A 92 4.15 -0.76 5.09
C VAL A 92 3.37 -2.02 5.42
N ARG A 93 3.81 -2.81 6.41
CA ARG A 93 3.10 -4.00 6.86
C ARG A 93 1.69 -3.69 7.33
N ASN A 94 1.55 -2.71 8.23
CA ASN A 94 0.25 -2.30 8.74
C ASN A 94 -0.70 -1.78 7.65
N ARG A 95 -0.18 -1.10 6.61
CA ARG A 95 -0.98 -0.64 5.47
C ARG A 95 -1.39 -1.79 4.56
N VAL A 96 -0.50 -2.74 4.34
CA VAL A 96 -0.75 -3.89 3.46
C VAL A 96 -1.83 -4.81 4.05
N ASP A 97 -1.84 -4.98 5.37
CA ASP A 97 -2.84 -5.81 6.06
C ASP A 97 -4.28 -5.30 5.84
N GLN A 98 -4.47 -4.02 5.52
CA GLN A 98 -5.79 -3.43 5.23
C GLN A 98 -6.38 -3.87 3.88
N PHE A 99 -5.55 -4.37 2.95
CA PHE A 99 -6.02 -4.81 1.63
C PHE A 99 -6.56 -6.23 1.60
N GLY A 100 -6.46 -6.98 2.71
CA GLY A 100 -6.96 -8.37 2.78
C GLY A 100 -6.21 -9.34 1.88
N VAL A 101 -4.97 -9.02 1.51
CA VAL A 101 -4.13 -9.90 0.69
C VAL A 101 -3.73 -11.15 1.48
N SER A 102 -3.84 -12.31 0.83
CA SER A 102 -3.44 -13.58 1.44
C SER A 102 -1.93 -13.71 1.39
N GLU A 103 -1.26 -13.33 2.48
CA GLU A 103 0.19 -13.51 2.72
C GLU A 103 1.11 -12.56 1.93
N PRO A 104 1.20 -11.27 2.33
CA PRO A 104 2.17 -10.35 1.75
C PRO A 104 3.60 -10.70 2.17
N VAL A 105 4.55 -10.52 1.24
CA VAL A 105 5.98 -10.70 1.50
C VAL A 105 6.66 -9.34 1.50
N ILE A 106 7.14 -8.90 2.66
CA ILE A 106 7.85 -7.65 2.84
C ILE A 106 9.24 -7.97 3.37
N GLN A 107 10.28 -7.62 2.61
CA GLN A 107 11.67 -7.96 2.93
C GLN A 107 12.59 -6.76 2.72
N LYS A 108 13.59 -6.61 3.59
CA LYS A 108 14.65 -5.61 3.42
C LYS A 108 15.65 -6.13 2.40
N GLU A 109 15.97 -5.31 1.41
CA GLU A 109 17.00 -5.57 0.43
C GLU A 109 18.18 -4.62 0.68
N GLY A 110 19.32 -5.19 1.09
CA GLY A 110 20.50 -4.41 1.44
C GLY A 110 20.25 -3.48 2.63
N THR A 111 20.71 -2.22 2.51
CA THR A 111 20.69 -1.22 3.60
C THR A 111 19.64 -0.12 3.44
N LYS A 112 19.00 0.01 2.27
CA LYS A 112 18.11 1.14 1.96
C LYS A 112 16.82 0.77 1.24
N ARG A 113 16.68 -0.48 0.79
CA ARG A 113 15.55 -0.90 -0.04
C ARG A 113 14.63 -1.83 0.72
N LEU A 114 13.36 -1.76 0.37
CA LEU A 114 12.30 -2.63 0.86
C LEU A 114 11.57 -3.22 -0.34
N ILE A 115 11.59 -4.54 -0.45
CA ILE A 115 10.85 -5.31 -1.44
C ILE A 115 9.49 -5.67 -0.85
N VAL A 116 8.42 -5.37 -1.56
CA VAL A 116 7.05 -5.66 -1.17
C VAL A 116 6.37 -6.45 -2.29
N GLN A 117 5.84 -7.62 -1.96
CA GLN A 117 5.15 -8.50 -2.89
C GLN A 117 3.75 -8.81 -2.38
N LEU A 118 2.74 -8.47 -3.18
CA LEU A 118 1.32 -8.60 -2.85
C LEU A 118 0.65 -9.55 -3.85
N PRO A 119 0.66 -10.87 -3.60
CA PRO A 119 0.04 -11.83 -4.49
C PRO A 119 -1.49 -11.76 -4.42
N GLY A 120 -2.16 -11.90 -5.56
CA GLY A 120 -3.63 -11.91 -5.63
C GLY A 120 -4.30 -10.55 -5.38
N LEU A 121 -3.54 -9.45 -5.40
CA LEU A 121 -4.08 -8.10 -5.32
C LEU A 121 -4.78 -7.74 -6.64
N GLN A 122 -6.05 -7.34 -6.58
CA GLN A 122 -6.82 -6.96 -7.77
C GLN A 122 -6.56 -5.51 -8.24
N ASP A 123 -6.37 -4.58 -7.29
CA ASP A 123 -6.18 -3.15 -7.58
C ASP A 123 -4.77 -2.68 -7.16
N ALA A 124 -3.83 -2.78 -8.10
CA ALA A 124 -2.44 -2.38 -7.90
C ALA A 124 -2.28 -0.86 -7.78
N GLU A 125 -3.06 -0.07 -8.51
CA GLU A 125 -2.95 1.41 -8.50
C GLU A 125 -3.35 1.98 -7.14
N ARG A 126 -4.44 1.47 -6.54
CA ARG A 126 -4.85 1.89 -5.20
C ARG A 126 -3.81 1.52 -4.14
N ALA A 127 -3.23 0.33 -4.22
CA ALA A 127 -2.20 -0.09 -3.27
C ALA A 127 -0.90 0.72 -3.43
N LYS A 128 -0.49 1.02 -4.67
CA LYS A 128 0.64 1.90 -4.96
C LYS A 128 0.44 3.29 -4.34
N ARG A 129 -0.75 3.89 -4.47
CA ARG A 129 -1.06 5.19 -3.86
C ARG A 129 -0.97 5.12 -2.33
N LEU A 130 -1.62 4.16 -1.69
CA LEU A 130 -1.63 4.08 -0.23
C LEU A 130 -0.26 3.76 0.37
N ILE A 131 0.54 2.92 -0.28
CA ILE A 131 1.89 2.58 0.17
C ILE A 131 2.87 3.74 -0.13
N GLY A 132 2.71 4.40 -1.27
CA GLY A 132 3.56 5.53 -1.70
C GLY A 132 3.26 6.85 -0.99
N GLU A 133 2.03 7.08 -0.52
CA GLU A 133 1.67 8.30 0.19
C GLU A 133 2.28 8.35 1.59
N THR A 134 2.97 9.43 1.93
CA THR A 134 3.43 9.67 3.29
C THR A 134 2.25 10.17 4.13
N ALA A 135 1.58 9.27 4.85
CA ALA A 135 0.54 9.64 5.82
C ALA A 135 1.18 10.33 7.05
N MET A 136 1.28 11.66 7.00
CA MET A 136 1.71 12.48 8.13
C MET A 136 0.49 12.95 8.90
N LEU A 137 0.36 12.49 10.15
CA LEU A 137 -0.70 12.91 11.06
C LEU A 137 -0.18 14.00 11.98
N GLU A 138 -0.75 15.19 11.90
CA GLU A 138 -0.45 16.31 12.78
C GLU A 138 -1.69 16.70 13.58
N TRP A 139 -1.49 16.92 14.89
CA TRP A 139 -2.52 17.43 15.77
C TRP A 139 -2.32 18.94 15.92
N CYS A 140 -3.21 19.72 15.31
CA CYS A 140 -3.18 21.18 15.42
C CYS A 140 -4.23 21.67 16.42
N LEU A 141 -3.83 22.55 17.33
CA LEU A 141 -4.77 23.30 18.17
C LEU A 141 -5.53 24.32 17.29
N VAL A 142 -6.86 24.24 17.31
CA VAL A 142 -7.71 25.18 16.57
C VAL A 142 -7.77 26.51 17.33
N ARG A 143 -7.51 27.63 16.65
CA ARG A 143 -7.62 28.97 17.26
C ARG A 143 -9.07 29.34 17.55
N LYS A 144 -9.29 30.18 18.55
CA LYS A 144 -10.64 30.65 18.91
C LYS A 144 -11.23 31.48 17.78
N GLN A 145 -12.52 31.26 17.49
CA GLN A 145 -13.22 31.93 16.39
C GLN A 145 -13.17 33.47 16.48
N SER A 146 -13.14 34.02 17.70
CA SER A 146 -13.02 35.45 17.95
C SER A 146 -11.70 36.06 17.45
N GLU A 147 -10.59 35.33 17.57
CA GLU A 147 -9.27 35.79 17.08
C GLU A 147 -9.24 35.76 15.56
N VAL A 148 -9.81 34.71 14.94
CA VAL A 148 -9.92 34.59 13.49
C VAL A 148 -10.78 35.72 12.91
N ALA A 149 -11.90 36.05 13.56
CA ALA A 149 -12.76 37.15 13.14
C ALA A 149 -12.06 38.52 13.20
N GLN A 150 -11.19 38.75 14.19
CA GLN A 150 -10.41 39.98 14.29
C GLN A 150 -9.34 40.08 13.20
N VAL A 151 -8.65 38.98 12.89
CA VAL A 151 -7.67 38.93 11.80
C VAL A 151 -8.35 39.18 10.45
N LEU A 152 -9.50 38.56 10.20
CA LEU A 152 -10.28 38.79 8.98
C LEU A 152 -10.68 40.25 8.81
N ARG A 153 -11.14 40.92 9.88
CA ARG A 153 -11.48 42.35 9.83
C ARG A 153 -10.26 43.24 9.54
N LYS A 154 -9.12 42.95 10.16
CA LYS A 154 -7.86 43.68 9.90
C LYS A 154 -7.38 43.47 8.47
N LEU A 155 -7.52 42.27 7.92
CA LEU A 155 -7.21 41.97 6.53
C LEU A 155 -8.13 42.75 5.58
N ASP A 156 -9.44 42.74 5.81
CA ASP A 156 -10.42 43.51 5.01
C ASP A 156 -10.12 45.02 5.00
N GLU A 157 -9.73 45.56 6.15
CA GLU A 157 -9.38 46.98 6.29
C GLU A 157 -8.10 47.33 5.54
N ALA A 158 -7.06 46.48 5.65
CA ALA A 158 -5.82 46.62 4.91
C ALA A 158 -6.04 46.51 3.38
N PHE A 159 -6.85 45.56 2.93
CA PHE A 159 -7.19 45.41 1.51
C PHE A 159 -8.00 46.59 0.98
N LYS A 160 -8.90 47.19 1.78
CA LYS A 160 -9.60 48.42 1.41
C LYS A 160 -8.67 49.61 1.27
N GLN A 161 -7.69 49.76 2.15
CA GLN A 161 -6.69 50.83 2.04
C GLN A 161 -5.82 50.64 0.79
N GLN A 162 -5.40 49.40 0.51
CA GLN A 162 -4.60 49.09 -0.68
C GLN A 162 -5.38 49.28 -1.99
N ALA A 163 -6.67 48.94 -2.00
CA ALA A 163 -7.57 49.22 -3.11
C ALA A 163 -7.84 50.73 -3.27
N ALA A 164 -7.94 51.48 -2.16
CA ALA A 164 -8.09 52.92 -2.21
C ALA A 164 -6.81 53.61 -2.73
N ASP A 165 -5.63 53.19 -2.30
CA ASP A 165 -4.33 53.72 -2.77
C ASP A 165 -4.13 53.48 -4.27
N SER A 166 -4.42 52.27 -4.74
CA SER A 166 -4.33 51.94 -6.17
C SER A 166 -5.37 52.68 -7.04
N LEU A 167 -6.54 53.01 -6.49
CA LEU A 167 -7.53 53.87 -7.17
C LEU A 167 -7.13 55.35 -7.18
N VAL A 168 -6.35 55.82 -6.20
CA VAL A 168 -5.82 57.19 -6.13
C VAL A 168 -4.70 57.39 -7.15
N GLU A 169 -3.77 56.44 -7.30
CA GLU A 169 -2.72 56.49 -8.33
C GLU A 169 -3.30 56.55 -9.75
N VAL A 170 -4.34 55.78 -10.05
CA VAL A 170 -5.01 55.77 -11.36
C VAL A 170 -5.72 57.10 -11.64
N LYS A 171 -6.30 57.76 -10.63
CA LYS A 171 -6.94 59.07 -10.81
C LYS A 171 -5.92 60.19 -11.01
N GLN A 172 -4.76 60.14 -10.34
CA GLN A 172 -3.70 61.14 -10.53
C GLN A 172 -3.04 61.04 -11.90
N GLY A 173 -2.82 59.82 -12.43
CA GLY A 173 -2.29 59.63 -13.78
C GLY A 173 -3.23 60.12 -14.90
N LYS A 174 -4.56 60.07 -14.68
CA LYS A 174 -5.57 60.53 -15.65
C LYS A 174 -5.81 62.04 -15.62
N ALA A 175 -5.52 62.72 -14.51
CA ALA A 175 -5.60 64.18 -14.41
C ALA A 175 -4.41 64.88 -15.10
N ALA A 176 -3.23 64.29 -15.08
CA ALA A 176 -2.03 64.84 -15.73
C ALA A 176 -2.06 64.76 -17.28
N THR A 177 -2.90 63.89 -17.84
CA THR A 177 -3.05 63.71 -19.30
C THR A 177 -4.19 64.54 -19.91
N ALA A 178 -5.03 65.21 -19.10
CA ALA A 178 -6.17 66.00 -19.56
C ALA A 178 -5.92 67.52 -19.60
N SER A 179 -4.72 67.99 -19.23
CA SER A 179 -4.33 69.41 -19.23
C SER A 179 -3.27 69.76 -20.27
N ALA A 180 -3.08 68.92 -21.29
CA ALA A 180 -2.04 69.07 -22.31
C ALA A 180 -2.57 69.12 -23.76
N ASP A 181 -3.90 69.24 -23.96
CA ASP A 181 -4.53 69.55 -25.26
C ASP A 181 -5.21 70.93 -25.20
#